data_AF-A0A8T2UC96-F1
#
_entry.id   AF-A0A8T2UC96-F1
#
_cell.length_a   1.000
_cell.length_b   1.000
_cell.length_c   1.000
_cell.angle_alpha   90.00
_cell.angle_beta   90.00
_cell.angle_gamma   90.00
#
_symmetry.space_group_name_H-M   'P 1'
#
loop_
_entity.id
_entity.type
_entity.pdbx_description
1 polymer ?
#
loop_
_entity_poly.entity_id
_entity_poly.type
_entity_poly.pdbx_seq_one_letter_code
_entity_poly.pdbx_strand_id
1 'polypeptide(L)' 'MPDCTAACDYRCSESSHPNGCKRACGTCCIRCNCVPPGTSGNQQACGVCYARQKGPDGNPKCP' A
#
# COMPACT_ATOMS: atom_id res chain seq x y z
N MET A 1 3.23 2.17 16.33
CA MET A 1 3.91 2.21 15.02
C MET A 1 3.40 1.01 14.24
N PRO A 2 2.72 1.18 13.10
CA PRO A 2 2.31 0.05 12.29
C PRO A 2 3.55 -0.64 11.71
N ASP A 3 3.64 -1.95 11.88
CA ASP A 3 4.64 -2.77 11.21
C ASP A 3 4.34 -2.81 9.71
N CYS A 4 4.90 -1.84 8.98
CA CYS A 4 4.74 -1.71 7.53
C CYS A 4 5.15 -3.00 6.82
N THR A 5 6.18 -3.70 7.30
CA THR A 5 6.64 -4.96 6.70
C THR A 5 5.55 -6.02 6.73
N ALA A 6 5.05 -6.36 7.93
CA ALA A 6 4.03 -7.41 8.07
C ALA A 6 2.71 -7.04 7.39
N ALA A 7 2.30 -5.77 7.47
CA ALA A 7 1.08 -5.31 6.84
C ALA A 7 1.18 -5.33 5.31
N CYS A 8 2.31 -4.90 4.75
CA CYS A 8 2.55 -4.97 3.30
C CYS A 8 2.77 -6.41 2.81
N ASP A 9 3.32 -7.29 3.64
CA ASP A 9 3.44 -8.72 3.32
C ASP A 9 2.06 -9.36 3.11
N TYR A 10 1.11 -9.08 4.01
CA TYR A 10 -0.28 -9.51 3.83
C TYR A 10 -0.93 -8.82 2.63
N ARG A 11 -0.77 -7.50 2.49
CA ARG A 11 -1.43 -6.75 1.41
C ARG A 11 -1.02 -7.21 0.02
N CYS A 12 0.23 -7.64 -0.11
CA CYS A 12 0.81 -8.07 -1.36
C CYS A 12 0.83 -9.59 -1.55
N SER A 13 0.20 -10.38 -0.68
CA SER A 13 0.25 -11.85 -0.73
C SER A 13 -0.39 -12.40 -2.01
N GLU A 14 -1.47 -11.78 -2.49
CA GLU A 14 -2.20 -12.17 -3.71
C GLU A 14 -1.74 -11.40 -4.95
N SER A 15 -0.72 -10.54 -4.82
CA SER A 15 -0.22 -9.77 -5.95
C SER A 15 0.61 -10.67 -6.87
N SER A 16 0.41 -10.55 -8.19
CA SER A 16 1.26 -11.22 -9.18
C SER A 16 2.71 -10.72 -9.17
N HIS A 17 2.97 -9.56 -8.54
CA HIS A 17 4.30 -8.94 -8.43
C HIS A 17 4.60 -8.55 -6.96
N PRO A 18 4.72 -9.54 -6.05
CA PRO A 18 4.74 -9.29 -4.61
C PRO A 18 5.91 -8.39 -4.18
N ASN A 19 7.09 -8.54 -4.79
CA ASN A 19 8.26 -7.70 -4.48
C ASN A 19 8.07 -6.23 -4.89
N GLY A 20 7.40 -5.98 -6.03
CA GLY A 20 7.08 -4.62 -6.48
C GLY A 20 6.01 -3.99 -5.61
N CYS A 21 4.95 -4.75 -5.31
CA CYS A 21 3.87 -4.35 -4.43
C CYS A 21 4.39 -3.97 -3.02
N LYS A 22 5.24 -4.81 -2.41
CA LYS A 22 5.80 -4.54 -1.07
C LYS A 22 6.62 -3.26 -1.04
N ARG A 23 7.40 -2.98 -2.10
CA ARG A 23 8.19 -1.73 -2.20
C ARG A 23 7.29 -0.49 -2.26
N ALA A 24 6.23 -0.56 -3.07
CA ALA A 24 5.26 0.52 -3.20
C ALA A 24 4.48 0.73 -1.88
N CYS A 25 3.95 -0.35 -1.31
CA CYS A 25 3.25 -0.36 -0.04
C CYS A 25 4.12 0.21 1.09
N GLY A 26 5.38 -0.21 1.22
CA GLY A 26 6.29 0.30 2.24
C GLY A 26 6.51 1.82 2.13
N THR A 27 6.65 2.34 0.91
CA THR A 27 6.75 3.79 0.70
C THR A 27 5.48 4.52 1.13
N CYS A 28 4.31 3.96 0.81
CA CYS A 28 3.03 4.53 1.21
C CYS A 28 2.79 4.42 2.72
N CYS A 29 3.19 3.32 3.33
CA CYS A 29 3.09 3.08 4.77
C CYS A 29 3.99 4.05 5.55
N ILE A 30 5.23 4.27 5.14
CA ILE A 30 6.12 5.23 5.81
C ILE A 30 5.54 6.66 5.70
N ARG A 31 4.94 7.00 4.55
CA ARG A 31 4.39 8.34 4.32
C ARG A 31 3.06 8.60 5.03
N CYS A 32 2.18 7.60 5.05
CA CYS A 32 0.81 7.72 5.55
C CYS A 32 0.60 7.06 6.92
N ASN A 33 1.61 6.35 7.41
CA ASN A 33 1.61 5.57 8.66
C ASN A 33 0.39 4.65 8.79
N CYS A 34 -0.04 4.06 7.68
CA CYS A 34 -1.25 3.24 7.60
C CYS A 34 -1.19 2.30 6.38
N VAL A 35 -1.61 1.05 6.57
CA VAL A 35 -1.83 0.07 5.49
C VAL A 35 -3.27 -0.45 5.61
N PRO A 36 -4.08 -0.38 4.53
CA PRO A 36 -5.47 -0.79 4.61
C PRO A 36 -5.58 -2.33 4.70
N PRO A 37 -6.65 -2.88 5.31
CA PRO A 37 -6.80 -4.33 5.51
C PRO A 37 -7.35 -5.06 4.26
N GLY A 38 -6.88 -6.29 4.05
CA GLY A 38 -7.21 -7.18 2.92
C GLY A 38 -6.02 -7.41 2.00
N THR A 39 -6.24 -7.87 0.75
CA THR A 39 -5.21 -7.97 -0.31
C THR A 39 -5.48 -7.05 -1.51
N SER A 40 -6.72 -6.59 -1.68
CA SER A 40 -7.12 -5.57 -2.64
C SER A 40 -8.19 -4.62 -2.05
N GLY A 41 -8.36 -3.44 -2.65
CA GLY A 41 -9.40 -2.47 -2.23
C GLY A 41 -9.20 -1.88 -0.82
N ASN A 42 -10.30 -1.47 -0.16
CA ASN A 42 -10.31 -0.91 1.20
C ASN A 42 -9.39 0.28 1.47
N GLN A 43 -8.94 0.98 0.43
CA GLN A 43 -8.02 2.13 0.56
C GLN A 43 -8.62 3.26 1.43
N GLN A 44 -9.95 3.31 1.53
CA GLN A 44 -10.70 4.21 2.41
C GLN A 44 -10.35 4.05 3.89
N ALA A 45 -9.92 2.86 4.32
CA ALA A 45 -9.52 2.59 5.72
C ALA A 45 -8.29 3.41 6.14
N CYS A 46 -7.39 3.72 5.21
CA CYS A 46 -6.25 4.62 5.42
C CYS A 46 -6.50 6.03 4.86
N GLY A 47 -7.74 6.32 4.47
CA GLY A 47 -8.17 7.60 3.95
C GLY A 47 -7.44 8.05 2.68
N VAL A 48 -7.45 9.36 2.50
CA VAL A 48 -6.96 10.01 1.28
C VAL A 48 -5.46 9.90 1.08
N CYS A 49 -4.66 9.73 2.15
CA CYS A 49 -3.20 9.70 2.02
C CYS A 49 -2.74 8.51 1.18
N TYR A 50 -3.26 7.30 1.47
CA TYR A 50 -2.89 6.07 0.76
C TYR A 50 -3.53 6.02 -0.63
N ALA A 51 -4.81 6.37 -0.75
CA ALA A 51 -5.56 6.31 -2.01
C ALA A 51 -5.12 7.36 -3.07
N ARG A 52 -4.62 8.53 -2.65
CA ARG A 52 -4.25 9.62 -3.59
C ARG A 52 -2.79 9.63 -4.01
N GLN A 53 -1.92 8.76 -3.48
CA GLN A 53 -0.55 8.71 -3.99
C GLN A 53 -0.56 8.28 -5.45
N LYS A 54 0.06 9.08 -6.31
CA LYS A 54 0.21 8.78 -7.73
C LYS A 54 1.68 8.59 -8.08
N GLY A 55 1.92 7.68 -9.01
CA GLY A 55 3.22 7.56 -9.67
C GLY A 55 3.45 8.69 -10.67
N PRO A 56 4.66 8.78 -11.24
CA PRO A 56 4.98 9.73 -12.31
C PRO A 56 4.08 9.59 -13.54
N ASP A 57 3.55 8.38 -13.75
CA ASP A 57 2.63 7.98 -14.81
C ASP A 57 1.16 8.36 -14.52
N GLY A 58 0.86 8.95 -13.36
CA GLY A 58 -0.48 9.37 -12.97
C GLY A 58 -1.38 8.25 -12.42
N ASN A 59 -0.91 7.00 -12.46
CA ASN A 59 -1.61 5.85 -11.88
C ASN A 59 -1.46 5.81 -10.35
N PRO A 60 -2.39 5.15 -9.63
CA PRO A 60 -2.26 4.90 -8.21
C PRO A 60 -0.92 4.22 -7.90
N LYS A 61 -0.13 4.84 -7.01
CA LYS A 61 1.16 4.31 -6.59
C LYS A 61 1.03 3.20 -5.56
N CYS A 62 0.10 3.35 -4.62
CA CYS A 62 -0.09 2.40 -3.52
C CYS A 62 -0.98 1.24 -3.96
N PRO A 63 -0.65 -0.01 -3.56
CA PRO A 63 -1.45 -1.19 -3.90
C PRO A 63 -2.79 -1.20 -3.18
#